data_AF-A0A4R1BRK8-F1
#
_entry.id   AF-A0A4R1BRK8-F1
#
_cell.length_a   1.000
_cell.length_b   1.000
_cell.length_c   1.000
_cell.angle_alpha   90.00
_cell.angle_beta   90.00
_cell.angle_gamma   90.00
#
_symmetry.space_group_name_H-M   'P 1'
#
loop_
_entity.id
_entity.type
_entity.pdbx_description
1 polymer ?
#
loop_
_entity_poly.entity_id
_entity_poly.type
_entity_poly.pdbx_seq_one_letter_code
_entity_poly.pdbx_strand_id
1 'polypeptide(L)'
;MEFLRRIFGRREEERLGPVLEPGEYERIGTEEDPLRNYEAALERNLEAMEAERTDTERAVRLYEQSVAEGFVGIQPYERLAAIYERRREYGRALRVCEAYIELARSGRMPRGAQRSADRRLPEIERRAERYRELMRGG
;
A
#
# COMPACT_ATOMS: atom_id res chain seq x y z
N MET A 1 -11.63 -8.54 18.16
CA MET A 1 -10.76 -8.44 19.36
C MET A 1 -9.63 -9.47 19.41
N GLU A 2 -9.80 -10.70 18.90
CA GLU A 2 -8.73 -11.74 18.84
C GLU A 2 -7.59 -11.42 17.85
N PHE A 3 -7.89 -10.81 16.71
CA PHE A 3 -6.90 -10.47 15.66
C PHE A 3 -5.85 -9.45 16.13
N LEU A 4 -6.30 -8.40 16.83
CA LEU A 4 -5.42 -7.37 17.39
C LEU A 4 -4.45 -7.97 18.44
N ARG A 5 -4.91 -8.88 19.32
CA ARG A 5 -4.03 -9.56 20.28
C ARG A 5 -2.94 -10.39 19.61
N ARG A 6 -3.22 -10.97 18.44
CA ARG A 6 -2.26 -11.75 17.65
C ARG A 6 -1.21 -10.88 16.95
N ILE A 7 -1.57 -9.66 16.56
CA ILE A 7 -0.66 -8.68 15.94
C ILE A 7 0.20 -7.98 17.01
N PHE A 8 -0.35 -7.65 18.17
CA PHE A 8 0.39 -6.93 19.23
C PHE A 8 1.16 -7.84 20.20
N GLY A 9 1.00 -9.17 20.12
CA GLY A 9 1.64 -10.15 21.01
C GLY A 9 3.03 -10.65 20.57
N ARG A 10 3.55 -10.19 19.43
CA ARG A 10 4.85 -10.62 18.91
C ARG A 10 5.77 -9.41 18.81
N ARG A 11 6.91 -9.49 19.54
CA ARG A 11 8.17 -8.72 19.45
C ARG A 11 8.14 -7.48 18.52
N GLU A 12 8.48 -6.32 19.08
CA GLU A 12 8.53 -4.94 18.55
C GLU A 12 8.83 -4.64 17.05
N GLU A 13 9.16 -5.60 16.19
CA GLU A 13 9.63 -5.38 14.81
C GLU A 13 8.56 -5.57 13.71
N GLU A 14 7.35 -6.06 14.00
CA GLU A 14 6.28 -6.24 13.00
C GLU A 14 4.95 -5.58 13.41
N ARG A 15 4.95 -4.26 13.64
CA ARG A 15 3.69 -3.50 13.67
C ARG A 15 3.14 -3.41 12.23
N LEU A 16 2.33 -4.39 11.83
CA LEU A 16 1.54 -4.36 10.59
C LEU A 16 0.39 -3.35 10.77
N GLY A 17 0.71 -2.06 10.69
CA GLY A 17 -0.25 -0.99 10.99
C GLY A 17 0.40 0.40 10.93
N PRO A 18 -0.30 1.46 10.46
CA PRO A 18 0.18 2.81 10.62
C PRO A 18 0.19 3.21 12.11
N VAL A 19 1.21 3.95 12.53
CA VAL A 19 1.29 4.49 13.89
C VAL A 19 0.42 5.75 14.00
N LEU A 20 -0.72 5.66 14.67
CA LEU A 20 -1.63 6.79 14.85
C LEU A 20 -1.12 7.79 15.90
N GLU A 21 -1.48 9.06 15.75
CA GLU A 21 -1.35 10.10 16.79
C GLU A 21 -2.52 10.07 17.79
N PRO A 22 -2.38 10.64 19.00
CA PRO A 22 -3.44 10.64 20.02
C PRO A 22 -4.83 11.06 19.52
N GLY A 23 -4.95 12.17 18.78
CA GLY A 23 -6.23 12.61 18.21
C GLY A 23 -6.77 11.76 17.05
N GLU A 24 -5.96 10.87 16.48
CA GLU A 24 -6.42 9.88 15.49
C GLU A 24 -7.02 8.66 16.18
N TYR A 25 -6.51 8.29 17.35
CA TYR A 25 -7.12 7.23 18.18
C TYR A 25 -8.54 7.59 18.63
N GLU A 26 -8.77 8.87 18.96
CA GLU A 26 -10.10 9.35 19.39
C GLU A 26 -11.17 9.25 18.30
N ARG A 27 -10.77 9.16 17.03
CA ARG A 27 -11.68 9.09 15.87
C ARG A 27 -12.00 7.66 15.42
N ILE A 28 -11.36 6.64 16.01
CA ILE A 28 -11.65 5.23 15.70
C ILE A 28 -13.12 4.92 16.03
N GLY A 29 -13.81 4.24 15.13
CA GLY A 29 -15.23 3.89 15.25
C GLY A 29 -16.21 5.04 14.93
N THR A 30 -15.72 6.20 14.52
CA THR A 30 -16.54 7.33 14.04
C THR A 30 -16.64 7.34 12.51
N GLU A 31 -17.41 8.27 11.93
CA GLU A 31 -17.44 8.47 10.48
C GLU A 31 -16.07 8.89 9.91
N GLU A 32 -15.22 9.51 10.73
CA GLU A 32 -13.87 9.96 10.40
C GLU A 32 -12.77 8.94 10.76
N ASP A 33 -13.14 7.67 11.00
CA ASP A 33 -12.18 6.65 11.42
C ASP A 33 -11.02 6.52 10.41
N PRO A 34 -9.78 6.88 10.80
CA PRO A 34 -8.62 6.84 9.92
C PRO A 34 -8.22 5.41 9.52
N LEU A 35 -8.73 4.40 10.23
CA LEU A 35 -8.54 2.98 9.98
C LEU A 35 -9.81 2.28 9.47
N ARG A 36 -10.81 3.04 9.02
CA ARG A 36 -12.01 2.44 8.41
C ARG A 36 -11.60 1.52 7.27
N ASN A 37 -12.07 0.27 7.31
CA ASN A 37 -11.74 -0.80 6.36
C ASN A 37 -10.26 -1.23 6.34
N TYR A 38 -9.42 -0.76 7.27
CA TYR A 38 -7.99 -1.09 7.31
C TYR A 38 -7.75 -2.59 7.50
N GLU A 39 -8.53 -3.25 8.38
CA GLU A 39 -8.41 -4.69 8.63
C GLU A 39 -8.71 -5.51 7.37
N ALA A 40 -9.85 -5.26 6.72
CA ALA A 40 -10.21 -5.95 5.47
C ALA A 40 -9.17 -5.72 4.36
N ALA A 41 -8.63 -4.49 4.27
CA ALA A 41 -7.59 -4.18 3.32
C ALA A 41 -6.24 -4.84 3.65
N LEU A 42 -5.90 -4.98 4.93
CA LEU A 42 -4.72 -5.70 5.38
C LEU A 42 -4.84 -7.20 5.09
N GLU A 43 -5.99 -7.80 5.39
CA GLU A 43 -6.27 -9.21 5.08
C GLU A 43 -6.15 -9.49 3.57
N ARG A 44 -6.74 -8.63 2.73
CA ARG A 44 -6.60 -8.71 1.27
C ARG A 44 -5.14 -8.63 0.81
N ASN A 45 -4.31 -7.78 1.43
CA ASN A 45 -2.88 -7.70 1.08
C ASN A 45 -2.10 -8.94 1.53
N LEU A 46 -2.40 -9.49 2.71
CA LEU A 46 -1.80 -10.75 3.17
C LEU A 46 -2.19 -11.91 2.25
N GLU A 47 -3.46 -11.95 1.81
CA GLU A 47 -3.93 -12.92 0.82
C GLU A 47 -3.21 -12.74 -0.52
N ALA A 48 -3.02 -11.51 -0.98
CA ALA A 48 -2.28 -11.22 -2.21
C ALA A 48 -0.83 -11.71 -2.14
N MET A 49 -0.15 -11.49 -1.00
CA MET A 49 1.21 -11.97 -0.76
C MET A 49 1.32 -13.49 -0.81
N GLU A 50 0.33 -14.20 -0.29
CA GLU A 50 0.31 -15.66 -0.36
C GLU A 50 -0.01 -16.15 -1.78
N ALA A 51 -0.95 -15.49 -2.45
CA ALA A 51 -1.30 -15.78 -3.84
C ALA A 51 -0.13 -15.56 -4.80
N GLU A 52 0.81 -14.63 -4.54
CA GLU A 52 1.98 -14.43 -5.40
C GLU A 52 2.78 -15.72 -5.67
N ARG A 53 2.78 -16.65 -4.71
CA ARG A 53 3.52 -17.93 -4.80
C ARG A 53 2.79 -19.00 -5.61
N THR A 54 1.47 -18.90 -5.75
CA THR A 54 0.61 -20.00 -6.24
C THR A 54 -0.27 -19.58 -7.41
N ASP A 55 -0.77 -18.36 -7.40
CA ASP A 55 -1.62 -17.75 -8.43
C ASP A 55 -1.31 -16.25 -8.54
N THR A 56 -0.34 -15.91 -9.39
CA THR A 56 0.07 -14.51 -9.60
C THR A 56 -1.07 -13.65 -10.16
N GLU A 57 -2.01 -14.19 -10.94
CA GLU A 57 -3.14 -13.42 -11.44
C GLU A 57 -4.12 -13.04 -10.33
N ARG A 58 -4.36 -13.96 -9.37
CA ARG A 58 -5.11 -13.62 -8.17
C ARG A 58 -4.42 -12.56 -7.34
N ALA A 59 -3.10 -12.66 -7.14
CA ALA A 59 -2.34 -11.62 -6.45
C ALA A 59 -2.49 -10.25 -7.12
N VAL A 60 -2.40 -10.21 -8.46
CA VAL A 60 -2.61 -8.98 -9.24
C VAL A 60 -4.00 -8.39 -8.99
N ARG A 61 -5.07 -9.19 -9.04
CA ARG A 61 -6.44 -8.70 -8.79
C ARG A 61 -6.59 -8.10 -7.39
N LEU A 62 -6.06 -8.79 -6.38
CA LEU A 62 -6.13 -8.33 -4.98
C LEU A 62 -5.35 -7.03 -4.77
N TYR A 63 -4.16 -6.91 -5.37
CA TYR A 63 -3.38 -5.68 -5.30
C TYR A 63 -3.99 -4.53 -6.08
N GLU A 64 -4.55 -4.76 -7.28
CA GLU A 64 -5.27 -3.72 -8.04
C GLU A 64 -6.44 -3.19 -7.21
N GLN A 65 -7.16 -4.07 -6.51
CA GLN A 65 -8.21 -3.64 -5.57
C GLN A 65 -7.64 -2.80 -4.41
N SER A 66 -6.49 -3.18 -3.84
CA SER A 66 -5.81 -2.37 -2.81
C SER A 66 -5.46 -0.96 -3.29
N VAL A 67 -4.98 -0.85 -4.53
CA VAL A 67 -4.63 0.43 -5.16
C VAL A 67 -5.88 1.26 -5.43
N ALA A 68 -6.93 0.65 -5.98
CA ALA A 68 -8.20 1.32 -6.28
C ALA A 68 -8.90 1.87 -5.02
N GLU A 69 -8.81 1.15 -3.91
CA GLU A 69 -9.35 1.58 -2.61
C GLU A 69 -8.44 2.58 -1.88
N GLY A 70 -7.26 2.90 -2.42
CA GLY A 70 -6.33 3.85 -1.82
C GLY A 70 -5.76 3.37 -0.49
N PHE A 71 -5.44 2.07 -0.37
CA PHE A 71 -4.86 1.53 0.86
C PHE A 71 -3.60 2.31 1.25
N VAL A 72 -3.49 2.66 2.53
CA VAL A 72 -2.44 3.57 3.02
C VAL A 72 -1.07 2.90 3.19
N GLY A 73 -1.00 1.57 3.12
CA GLY A 73 0.27 0.84 3.13
C GLY A 73 0.91 0.77 1.75
N ILE A 74 2.23 0.94 1.68
CA ILE A 74 2.99 0.98 0.44
C ILE A 74 3.14 -0.38 -0.26
N GLN A 75 3.09 -1.46 0.52
CA GLN A 75 3.40 -2.81 0.06
C GLN A 75 2.64 -3.25 -1.22
N PRO A 76 1.30 -3.09 -1.33
CA PRO A 76 0.57 -3.46 -2.55
C PRO A 76 1.06 -2.71 -3.79
N TYR A 77 1.39 -1.42 -3.66
CA TYR A 77 1.88 -0.61 -4.78
C TYR A 77 3.25 -1.10 -5.26
N GLU A 78 4.17 -1.39 -4.34
CA GLU A 78 5.51 -1.85 -4.68
C GLU A 78 5.52 -3.23 -5.35
N ARG A 79 4.71 -4.16 -4.82
CA ARG A 79 4.61 -5.52 -5.35
C ARG A 79 3.91 -5.53 -6.70
N LEU A 80 2.82 -4.81 -6.83
CA LEU A 80 2.08 -4.73 -8.10
C LEU A 80 2.91 -4.07 -9.19
N ALA A 81 3.59 -2.95 -8.90
CA ALA A 81 4.52 -2.34 -9.84
C ALA A 81 5.65 -3.30 -10.23
N ALA A 82 6.16 -4.11 -9.30
CA ALA A 82 7.19 -5.12 -9.61
C ALA A 82 6.66 -6.26 -10.49
N ILE A 83 5.40 -6.68 -10.30
CA ILE A 83 4.76 -7.68 -11.16
C ILE A 83 4.63 -7.14 -12.58
N TYR A 84 4.09 -5.92 -12.75
CA TYR A 84 3.96 -5.31 -14.08
C TYR A 84 5.29 -5.05 -14.75
N GLU A 85 6.30 -4.61 -14.01
CA GLU A 85 7.65 -4.43 -14.53
C GLU A 85 8.25 -5.74 -15.07
N ARG A 86 8.11 -6.86 -14.33
CA ARG A 86 8.59 -8.17 -14.80
C ARG A 86 7.89 -8.61 -16.10
N ARG A 87 6.64 -8.18 -16.30
CA ARG A 87 5.86 -8.41 -17.53
C ARG A 87 6.15 -7.39 -18.63
N ARG A 88 7.02 -6.41 -18.39
CA ARG A 88 7.29 -5.26 -19.27
C ARG A 88 6.05 -4.38 -19.53
N GLU A 89 5.04 -4.47 -18.66
CA GLU A 89 3.84 -3.64 -18.69
C GLU A 89 4.12 -2.28 -18.01
N TYR A 90 5.10 -1.53 -18.52
CA TYR A 90 5.63 -0.33 -17.85
C TYR A 90 4.57 0.76 -17.64
N GLY A 91 3.60 0.89 -18.55
CA GLY A 91 2.48 1.82 -18.38
C GLY A 91 1.63 1.50 -17.15
N ARG A 92 1.40 0.22 -16.85
CA ARG A 92 0.66 -0.18 -15.64
C ARG A 92 1.50 -0.03 -14.39
N ALA A 93 2.79 -0.36 -14.47
CA ALA A 93 3.72 -0.14 -13.36
C ALA A 93 3.81 1.35 -12.98
N LEU A 94 3.83 2.23 -13.98
CA LEU A 94 3.78 3.68 -13.80
C LEU A 94 2.49 4.13 -13.11
N ARG A 95 1.32 3.70 -13.60
CA ARG A 95 0.02 4.06 -12.98
C ARG A 95 -0.04 3.70 -11.50
N VAL A 96 0.53 2.56 -11.11
CA VAL A 96 0.56 2.13 -9.70
C VAL A 96 1.46 3.05 -8.87
N CYS A 97 2.64 3.42 -9.37
CA CYS A 97 3.51 4.38 -8.69
C CYS A 97 2.84 5.76 -8.55
N GLU A 98 2.17 6.23 -9.61
CA GLU A 98 1.46 7.51 -9.61
C GLU A 98 0.29 7.52 -8.63
N ALA A 99 -0.48 6.43 -8.54
CA ALA A 99 -1.55 6.29 -7.55
C ALA A 99 -1.02 6.43 -6.10
N TYR A 100 0.14 5.85 -5.78
CA TYR A 100 0.75 6.02 -4.46
C TYR A 100 1.22 7.45 -4.22
N ILE A 101 1.84 8.09 -5.22
CA ILE A 101 2.29 9.49 -5.13
C ILE A 101 1.11 10.42 -4.90
N GLU A 102 0.00 10.22 -5.61
CA GLU A 102 -1.23 10.99 -5.43
C GLU A 102 -1.82 10.79 -4.02
N LEU A 103 -1.89 9.54 -3.54
CA LEU A 103 -2.35 9.25 -2.18
C LEU A 103 -1.48 9.97 -1.14
N ALA A 104 -0.16 9.86 -1.25
CA ALA A 104 0.81 10.49 -0.36
C ALA A 104 0.72 12.02 -0.37
N ARG A 105 0.38 12.62 -1.50
CA ARG A 105 0.22 14.08 -1.64
C ARG A 105 -1.19 14.58 -1.30
N SER A 106 -2.16 13.68 -1.13
CA SER A 106 -3.56 14.07 -0.92
C SER A 106 -3.85 14.67 0.46
N GLY A 107 -2.96 14.48 1.45
CA GLY A 107 -3.19 14.90 2.84
C GLY A 107 -4.27 14.08 3.56
N ARG A 108 -4.77 13.00 2.96
CA ARG A 108 -5.83 12.14 3.52
C ARG A 108 -5.30 10.94 4.30
N MET A 109 -3.99 10.69 4.28
CA MET A 109 -3.41 9.57 5.00
C MET A 109 -3.38 9.86 6.52
N PRO A 110 -3.58 8.85 7.38
CA PRO A 110 -3.28 8.98 8.80
C PRO A 110 -1.81 9.37 9.00
N ARG A 111 -1.49 10.16 10.02
CA ARG A 111 -0.15 10.78 10.20
C ARG A 111 0.98 9.75 10.23
N GLY A 112 0.77 8.59 10.84
CA GLY A 112 1.75 7.49 10.80
C GLY A 112 2.02 6.95 9.41
N ALA A 113 0.94 6.76 8.63
CA ALA A 113 1.07 6.32 7.25
C ALA A 113 1.74 7.41 6.41
N GLN A 114 1.37 8.68 6.62
CA GLN A 114 1.96 9.82 5.94
C GLN A 114 3.48 9.90 6.16
N ARG A 115 3.96 9.80 7.41
CA ARG A 115 5.41 9.77 7.70
C ARG A 115 6.14 8.63 6.98
N SER A 116 5.49 7.48 6.86
CA SER A 116 6.05 6.36 6.09
C SER A 116 6.09 6.69 4.60
N ALA A 117 5.01 7.27 4.08
CA ALA A 117 4.90 7.71 2.70
C ALA A 117 5.96 8.75 2.35
N ASP A 118 6.16 9.78 3.16
CA ASP A 118 7.16 10.83 2.95
C ASP A 118 8.58 10.25 2.82
N ARG A 119 8.92 9.24 3.64
CA ARG A 119 10.22 8.56 3.56
C ARG A 119 10.40 7.75 2.29
N ARG A 120 9.32 7.15 1.77
CA ARG A 120 9.36 6.28 0.58
C ARG A 120 9.15 7.05 -0.72
N LEU A 121 8.55 8.23 -0.67
CA LEU A 121 8.13 9.01 -1.85
C LEU A 121 9.28 9.24 -2.86
N PRO A 122 10.51 9.62 -2.45
CA PRO A 122 11.61 9.81 -3.41
C PRO A 122 11.96 8.54 -4.19
N GLU A 123 11.83 7.35 -3.58
CA GLU A 123 12.09 6.08 -4.26
C GLU A 123 10.99 5.76 -5.28
N ILE A 124 9.73 6.00 -4.92
CA ILE A 124 8.58 5.77 -5.81
C ILE A 124 8.60 6.76 -6.98
N GLU A 125 8.98 8.01 -6.75
CA GLU A 125 9.15 9.02 -7.81
C GLU A 125 10.25 8.62 -8.80
N ARG A 126 11.42 8.18 -8.31
CA ARG A 126 12.49 7.64 -9.17
C ARG A 126 12.02 6.42 -9.96
N ARG A 127 11.22 5.56 -9.34
CA ARG A 127 10.66 4.37 -9.99
C ARG A 127 9.69 4.74 -11.11
N ALA A 128 8.82 5.72 -10.87
CA ALA A 128 7.91 6.26 -11.88
C ALA A 128 8.68 6.87 -13.07
N GLU A 129 9.71 7.68 -12.80
CA GLU A 129 10.50 8.28 -13.89
C GLU A 129 11.20 7.23 -14.74
N ARG A 130 11.79 6.20 -14.12
CA ARG A 130 12.37 5.06 -14.86
C ARG A 130 11.35 4.42 -15.81
N TYR A 131 10.11 4.22 -15.37
CA TYR A 131 9.08 3.65 -16.26
C TYR A 131 8.72 4.58 -17.41
N ARG A 132 8.69 5.90 -17.20
CA ARG A 132 8.50 6.88 -18.28
C ARG A 132 9.62 6.81 -19.32
N GLU A 133 10.87 6.67 -18.88
CA GLU A 133 12.03 6.51 -19.77
C GLU A 133 11.93 5.20 -20.58
N LEU A 134 11.63 4.08 -19.92
CA LEU A 134 11.47 2.77 -20.58
C LEU A 134 10.35 2.75 -21.61
N MET A 135 9.29 3.54 -21.40
CA MET A 135 8.21 3.70 -22.38
C MET A 135 8.56 4.61 -23.57
N ARG A 136 9.54 5.51 -23.42
CA ARG A 136 10.01 6.39 -24.49
C ARG A 136 11.06 5.73 -25.39
N GLY A 137 11.82 4.78 -24.84
CA GLY A 137 12.91 4.08 -25.53
C GLY A 137 12.58 2.66 -26.01
N GLY A 138 11.31 2.26 -25.98
CA GLY A 138 10.82 0.95 -26.42
C GLY A 138 10.26 0.95 -27.83
#